data_AF-A0A158D374-F1
#
_entry.id   AF-A0A158D374-F1
#
_cell.length_a   1.000
_cell.length_b   1.000
_cell.length_c   1.000
_cell.angle_alpha   90.00
_cell.angle_beta   90.00
_cell.angle_gamma   90.00
#
_symmetry.space_group_name_H-M   'P 1'
#
loop_
_entity.id
_entity.type
_entity.pdbx_description
1 polymer ?
#
loop_
_entity_poly.entity_id
_entity_poly.type
_entity_poly.pdbx_seq_one_letter_code
_entity_poly.pdbx_strand_id
1 'polypeptide(L)'
;MLKGTVNVFEVGQRLHIVKQDMIKRRAAAAGAEGVSVVEERKIASAFYKLVQTEMGFSQATTAQYVRVYKRFADSKHRSQVEALFTAGDLALLVPFPDDELDNVVSAKEANPGMTRNQLKQRLGARKAGELVLDCRPEHSPPRP
;
A
#
# COMPACT_ATOMS: atom_id res chain seq x y z
N MET A 1 -25.51 -15.01 -0.92
CA MET A 1 -25.09 -13.72 -1.52
C MET A 1 -23.59 -13.75 -1.68
N LEU A 2 -23.10 -13.99 -2.90
CA LEU A 2 -21.68 -13.81 -3.22
C LEU A 2 -21.38 -12.31 -3.12
N LYS A 3 -20.84 -11.88 -1.98
CA LYS A 3 -20.25 -10.55 -1.85
C LYS A 3 -19.11 -10.53 -2.86
N GLY A 4 -19.34 -9.91 -4.02
CA GLY A 4 -18.31 -9.75 -5.05
C GLY A 4 -17.05 -9.25 -4.37
N THR A 5 -15.98 -10.03 -4.47
CA THR A 5 -14.71 -9.71 -3.86
C THR A 5 -14.27 -8.36 -4.44
N VAL A 6 -14.25 -7.32 -3.62
CA VAL A 6 -13.90 -5.98 -4.09
C VAL A 6 -12.47 -6.01 -4.60
N ASN A 7 -12.28 -5.81 -5.91
CA ASN A 7 -10.95 -5.71 -6.49
C ASN A 7 -10.33 -4.36 -6.09
N VAL A 8 -9.40 -4.41 -5.13
CA VAL A 8 -8.75 -3.21 -4.57
C VAL A 8 -7.96 -2.44 -5.62
N PHE A 9 -7.48 -3.10 -6.66
CA PHE A 9 -6.70 -2.47 -7.71
C PHE A 9 -7.58 -1.66 -8.67
N GLU A 10 -8.68 -2.24 -9.15
CA GLU A 10 -9.65 -1.50 -9.97
C GLU A 10 -10.22 -0.31 -9.21
N VAL A 11 -10.64 -0.53 -7.96
CA VAL A 11 -11.19 0.54 -7.12
C VAL A 11 -10.12 1.58 -6.82
N GLY A 12 -8.92 1.16 -6.43
CA GLY A 12 -7.80 2.05 -6.13
C GLY A 12 -7.35 2.87 -7.34
N GLN A 13 -7.34 2.29 -8.54
CA GLN A 13 -7.08 2.99 -9.80
C GLN A 13 -8.13 4.05 -10.06
N ARG A 14 -9.42 3.70 -9.98
CA ARG A 14 -10.52 4.63 -10.19
C ARG A 14 -10.46 5.79 -9.20
N LEU A 15 -10.22 5.50 -7.92
CA LEU A 15 -10.03 6.51 -6.88
C LEU A 15 -8.83 7.41 -7.16
N HIS A 16 -7.72 6.83 -7.65
CA HIS A 16 -6.53 7.59 -8.01
C HIS A 16 -6.80 8.55 -9.17
N ILE A 17 -7.45 8.07 -10.24
CA ILE A 17 -7.84 8.86 -11.41
C ILE A 17 -8.76 10.00 -10.99
N VAL A 18 -9.82 9.72 -10.24
CA VAL A 18 -10.77 10.75 -9.77
C VAL A 18 -10.04 11.84 -8.97
N LYS A 19 -9.13 11.46 -8.07
CA LYS A 19 -8.34 12.44 -7.31
C LYS A 19 -7.45 13.28 -8.22
N GLN A 20 -6.78 12.66 -9.19
CA GLN A 20 -5.93 13.39 -10.15
C GLN A 20 -6.73 14.34 -11.04
N ASP A 21 -7.91 13.93 -11.50
CA ASP A 21 -8.78 14.78 -12.31
C ASP A 21 -9.27 16.00 -11.55
N MET A 22 -9.61 15.86 -10.26
CA MET A 22 -9.97 17.00 -9.41
C MET A 22 -8.80 17.99 -9.27
N ILE A 23 -7.57 17.49 -9.13
CA ILE A 23 -6.36 18.32 -9.07
C ILE A 23 -6.13 19.05 -10.40
N LYS A 24 -6.16 18.32 -11.53
CA LYS A 24 -5.95 18.88 -12.86
C LYS A 24 -6.98 19.96 -13.20
N ARG A 25 -8.27 19.70 -12.93
CA ARG A 25 -9.34 20.69 -13.15
C ARG A 25 -9.13 21.96 -12.33
N ARG A 26 -8.64 21.82 -11.10
CA ARG A 26 -8.37 22.97 -10.24
C ARG A 26 -7.16 23.76 -10.71
N ALA A 27 -6.06 23.09 -11.08
CA ALA A 27 -4.88 23.71 -11.64
C ALA A 27 -5.19 24.47 -12.95
N ALA A 28 -5.94 23.85 -13.86
CA ALA A 28 -6.37 24.45 -15.11
C ALA A 28 -7.23 25.71 -14.89
N ALA A 29 -8.18 25.67 -13.94
CA ALA A 29 -9.00 26.84 -13.60
C ALA A 29 -8.19 28.00 -12.99
N ALA A 30 -7.03 27.71 -12.40
CA ALA A 30 -6.12 28.70 -11.84
C ALA A 30 -5.04 29.18 -12.84
N GLY A 31 -4.99 28.61 -14.06
CA GLY A 31 -3.91 28.87 -15.02
C GLY A 31 -2.53 28.43 -14.53
N ALA A 32 -2.46 27.45 -13.62
CA ALA A 32 -1.24 26.99 -12.99
C ALA A 32 -0.90 25.55 -13.40
N GLU A 33 0.40 25.21 -13.39
CA GLU A 33 0.88 23.83 -13.62
C GLU A 33 0.53 22.88 -12.46
N GLY A 34 0.10 23.42 -11.32
CA GLY A 34 -0.25 22.66 -10.13
C GLY A 34 -1.16 23.44 -9.18
N VAL A 35 -1.48 22.82 -8.04
CA VAL A 35 -2.29 23.42 -6.98
C VAL A 35 -1.43 23.68 -5.75
N SER A 36 -1.74 24.74 -4.99
CA SER A 36 -1.08 24.99 -3.71
C SER A 36 -1.40 23.89 -2.69
N VAL A 37 -0.57 23.76 -1.64
CA VAL A 37 -0.81 22.81 -0.53
C VAL A 37 -2.19 23.02 0.12
N VAL A 38 -2.62 24.28 0.24
CA VAL A 38 -3.94 24.63 0.80
C VAL A 38 -5.07 24.11 -0.09
N GLU A 39 -4.93 24.28 -1.40
CA GLU A 39 -5.92 23.76 -2.35
C GLU A 39 -5.91 22.24 -2.42
N GLU A 40 -4.75 21.60 -2.35
CA GLU A 40 -4.65 20.14 -2.30
C GLU A 40 -5.40 19.57 -1.08
N ARG A 41 -5.32 20.23 0.09
CA ARG A 41 -6.09 19.85 1.28
C ARG A 41 -7.60 20.00 1.09
N LYS A 42 -8.04 21.08 0.41
CA LYS A 42 -9.47 21.28 0.07
C LYS A 42 -9.96 20.19 -0.89
N ILE A 43 -9.17 19.88 -1.92
CA ILE A 43 -9.46 18.82 -2.88
C ILE A 43 -9.52 17.47 -2.19
N ALA A 44 -8.58 17.16 -1.30
CA ALA A 44 -8.58 15.90 -0.55
C ALA A 44 -9.85 15.75 0.29
N SER A 45 -10.27 16.83 0.96
CA SER A 45 -11.51 16.84 1.76
C SER A 45 -12.75 16.63 0.89
N ALA A 46 -12.83 17.31 -0.25
CA ALA A 46 -13.92 17.16 -1.21
C ALA A 46 -13.93 15.75 -1.84
N PHE A 47 -12.76 15.21 -2.16
CA PHE A 47 -12.59 13.88 -2.70
C PHE A 47 -13.14 12.81 -1.74
N TYR A 48 -12.79 12.86 -0.45
CA TYR A 48 -13.31 11.88 0.50
C TYR A 48 -14.83 11.98 0.68
N LYS A 49 -15.40 13.18 0.69
CA LYS A 49 -16.86 13.38 0.73
C LYS A 49 -17.54 12.80 -0.50
N LEU A 50 -16.98 13.04 -1.68
CA LEU A 50 -17.49 12.51 -2.95
C LEU A 50 -17.47 10.98 -2.92
N VAL A 51 -16.33 10.38 -2.56
CA VAL A 51 -16.19 8.91 -2.51
C VAL A 51 -17.13 8.29 -1.49
N GLN A 52 -17.32 8.92 -0.33
CA GLN A 52 -18.26 8.44 0.67
C GLN A 52 -19.71 8.49 0.15
N THR A 53 -20.08 9.55 -0.57
CA THR A 53 -21.44 9.75 -1.09
C THR A 53 -21.73 8.81 -2.26
N GLU A 54 -20.81 8.71 -3.22
CA GLU A 54 -21.01 7.99 -4.48
C GLU A 54 -20.69 6.50 -4.38
N MET A 55 -19.74 6.12 -3.51
CA MET A 55 -19.23 4.75 -3.42
C MET A 55 -19.44 4.11 -2.04
N GLY A 56 -19.89 4.87 -1.04
CA GLY A 56 -20.13 4.36 0.32
C GLY A 56 -18.85 4.00 1.09
N PHE A 57 -17.65 4.30 0.57
CA PHE A 57 -16.40 3.98 1.26
C PHE A 57 -16.06 5.01 2.33
N SER A 58 -15.60 4.53 3.48
CA SER A 58 -15.04 5.40 4.52
C SER A 58 -13.72 6.03 4.04
N GLN A 59 -13.36 7.19 4.60
CA GLN A 59 -12.07 7.83 4.34
C GLN A 59 -10.89 6.89 4.58
N ALA A 60 -10.94 6.06 5.64
CA ALA A 60 -9.90 5.09 5.96
C ALA A 60 -9.78 4.01 4.86
N THR A 61 -10.90 3.45 4.42
CA THR A 61 -10.95 2.46 3.33
C THR A 61 -10.44 3.05 2.02
N THR A 62 -10.90 4.25 1.66
CA THR A 62 -10.45 4.98 0.46
C THR A 62 -8.94 5.21 0.50
N ALA A 63 -8.42 5.68 1.64
CA ALA A 63 -6.98 5.93 1.80
C ALA A 63 -6.17 4.63 1.67
N GLN A 64 -6.65 3.53 2.26
CA GLN A 64 -6.02 2.21 2.14
C GLN A 64 -5.97 1.74 0.68
N TYR A 65 -7.08 1.82 -0.05
CA TYR A 65 -7.17 1.35 -1.43
C TYR A 65 -6.28 2.15 -2.38
N VAL A 66 -6.30 3.48 -2.26
CA VAL A 66 -5.41 4.35 -3.04
C VAL A 66 -3.94 4.05 -2.72
N ARG A 67 -3.60 3.82 -1.45
CA ARG A 67 -2.22 3.52 -1.04
C ARG A 67 -1.74 2.18 -1.59
N VAL A 68 -2.58 1.14 -1.50
CA VAL A 68 -2.30 -0.19 -2.06
C VAL A 68 -2.10 -0.09 -3.57
N TYR A 69 -3.03 0.54 -4.29
CA TYR A 69 -2.92 0.72 -5.73
C TYR A 69 -1.62 1.46 -6.11
N LYS A 70 -1.36 2.62 -5.49
CA LYS A 70 -0.14 3.40 -5.79
C LYS A 70 1.15 2.63 -5.55
N ARG A 71 1.20 1.79 -4.52
CA ARG A 71 2.42 1.03 -4.19
C ARG A 71 2.67 -0.10 -5.18
N PHE A 72 1.60 -0.78 -5.61
CA PHE A 72 1.70 -2.03 -6.36
C PHE A 72 1.39 -1.90 -7.84
N ALA A 73 0.86 -0.76 -8.31
CA ALA A 73 0.49 -0.52 -9.71
C ALA A 73 1.62 -0.87 -10.67
N ASP A 74 2.85 -0.47 -10.33
CA ASP A 74 4.05 -0.67 -11.14
C ASP A 74 5.01 -1.72 -10.53
N SER A 75 4.52 -2.52 -9.57
CA SER A 75 5.34 -3.55 -8.90
C SER A 75 5.58 -4.74 -9.82
N LYS A 76 6.78 -5.36 -9.71
CA LYS A 76 7.09 -6.62 -10.41
C LYS A 76 6.14 -7.76 -10.02
N HIS A 77 5.52 -7.65 -8.85
CA HIS A 77 4.59 -8.63 -8.29
C HIS A 77 3.11 -8.31 -8.56
N ARG A 78 2.80 -7.29 -9.37
CA ARG A 78 1.44 -6.75 -9.57
C ARG A 78 0.38 -7.84 -9.76
N SER A 79 0.63 -8.81 -10.62
CA SER A 79 -0.32 -9.88 -10.96
C SER A 79 -0.50 -10.87 -9.81
N GLN A 80 0.61 -11.27 -9.15
CA GLN A 80 0.59 -12.20 -8.03
C GLN A 80 -0.10 -11.59 -6.81
N VAL A 81 0.18 -10.31 -6.52
CA VAL A 81 -0.41 -9.63 -5.36
C VAL A 81 -1.92 -9.43 -5.51
N GLU A 82 -2.42 -9.28 -6.74
CA GLU A 82 -3.85 -9.22 -7.02
C GLU A 82 -4.56 -10.56 -6.92
N ALA A 83 -3.93 -11.63 -7.42
CA ALA A 83 -4.54 -12.95 -7.41
C ALA A 83 -4.55 -13.60 -6.01
N LEU A 84 -3.51 -13.35 -5.20
CA LEU A 84 -3.24 -14.15 -4.01
C LEU A 84 -3.57 -13.46 -2.68
N PHE A 85 -3.67 -12.13 -2.67
CA PHE A 85 -3.76 -11.36 -1.43
C PHE A 85 -5.06 -10.58 -1.33
N THR A 86 -5.62 -10.54 -0.13
CA THR A 86 -6.79 -9.69 0.15
C THR A 86 -6.35 -8.24 0.32
N ALA A 87 -7.29 -7.29 0.19
CA ALA A 87 -7.01 -5.87 0.45
C ALA A 87 -6.41 -5.60 1.84
N GLY A 88 -6.74 -6.43 2.83
CA GLY A 88 -6.20 -6.33 4.19
C GLY A 88 -4.77 -6.85 4.32
N ASP A 89 -4.41 -7.88 3.54
CA ASP A 89 -3.05 -8.40 3.47
C ASP A 89 -2.15 -7.41 2.73
N LEU A 90 -2.60 -6.90 1.58
CA LEU A 90 -1.88 -5.91 0.78
C LEU A 90 -1.54 -4.67 1.59
N ALA A 91 -2.45 -4.21 2.45
CA ALA A 91 -2.19 -3.08 3.33
C ALA A 91 -1.02 -3.30 4.33
N LEU A 92 -0.72 -4.56 4.68
CA LEU A 92 0.46 -4.90 5.47
C LEU A 92 1.74 -4.91 4.65
N LEU A 93 1.65 -5.22 3.35
CA LEU A 93 2.80 -5.32 2.45
C LEU A 93 3.27 -3.95 1.94
N VAL A 94 2.40 -2.94 1.96
CA VAL A 94 2.72 -1.58 1.46
C VAL A 94 4.07 -1.02 1.92
N PRO A 95 4.46 -1.14 3.21
CA PRO A 95 5.71 -0.54 3.70
C PRO A 95 6.98 -1.24 3.19
N PHE A 96 6.87 -2.41 2.56
CA PHE A 96 8.00 -3.24 2.18
C PHE A 96 8.33 -3.06 0.68
N PRO A 97 9.61 -2.98 0.29
CA PRO A 97 10.05 -2.94 -1.11
C PRO A 97 9.83 -4.29 -1.81
N ASP A 98 9.84 -4.30 -3.14
CA ASP A 98 9.51 -5.49 -3.94
C ASP A 98 10.45 -6.68 -3.67
N ASP A 99 11.72 -6.43 -3.36
CA ASP A 99 12.71 -7.47 -3.07
C ASP A 99 12.45 -8.18 -1.74
N GLU A 100 11.86 -7.48 -0.78
CA GLU A 100 11.44 -8.09 0.49
C GLU A 100 10.16 -8.91 0.35
N LEU A 101 9.41 -8.70 -0.73
CA LEU A 101 8.15 -9.38 -1.00
C LEU A 101 8.32 -10.70 -1.73
N ASP A 102 9.45 -10.95 -2.39
CA ASP A 102 9.71 -12.19 -3.15
C ASP A 102 9.35 -13.45 -2.35
N ASN A 103 9.96 -13.64 -1.17
CA ASN A 103 9.67 -14.84 -0.35
C ASN A 103 8.25 -14.83 0.26
N VAL A 104 7.61 -13.66 0.38
CA VAL A 104 6.24 -13.56 0.91
C VAL A 104 5.23 -13.98 -0.15
N VAL A 105 5.43 -13.54 -1.39
CA VAL A 105 4.65 -13.96 -2.55
C VAL A 105 4.81 -15.45 -2.77
N SER A 106 6.04 -15.97 -2.84
CA SER A 106 6.28 -17.41 -3.01
C SER A 106 5.69 -18.26 -1.87
N ALA A 107 5.75 -17.78 -0.62
CA ALA A 107 5.14 -18.48 0.50
C ALA A 107 3.60 -18.50 0.43
N LYS A 108 2.98 -17.44 -0.08
CA LYS A 108 1.52 -17.35 -0.27
C LYS A 108 1.06 -18.18 -1.47
N GLU A 109 1.88 -18.29 -2.52
CA GLU A 109 1.66 -19.21 -3.63
C GLU A 109 1.67 -20.67 -3.17
N ALA A 110 2.67 -21.04 -2.37
CA ALA A 110 2.79 -22.40 -1.81
C ALA A 110 1.69 -22.71 -0.77
N ASN A 111 1.16 -21.70 -0.09
CA ASN A 111 0.06 -21.85 0.86
C ASN A 111 -0.96 -20.70 0.73
N PRO A 112 -1.93 -20.82 -0.19
CA PRO A 112 -2.96 -19.79 -0.39
C PRO A 112 -3.77 -19.49 0.88
N GLY A 113 -3.92 -20.47 1.76
CA GLY A 113 -4.60 -20.36 3.06
C GLY A 113 -3.82 -19.60 4.13
N MET A 114 -2.60 -19.13 3.85
CA MET A 114 -1.76 -18.43 4.82
C MET A 114 -2.50 -17.22 5.42
N THR A 115 -2.62 -17.20 6.74
CA THR A 115 -3.37 -16.18 7.46
C THR A 115 -2.61 -14.85 7.54
N ARG A 116 -3.36 -13.78 7.78
CA ARG A 116 -2.79 -12.44 8.01
C ARG A 116 -1.77 -12.41 9.17
N ASN A 117 -1.94 -13.22 10.20
CA ASN A 117 -0.99 -13.30 11.32
C ASN A 117 0.31 -13.99 10.91
N GLN A 118 0.23 -15.05 10.11
CA GLN A 118 1.43 -15.72 9.56
C GLN A 118 2.20 -14.80 8.61
N LEU A 119 1.48 -13.99 7.81
CA LEU A 119 2.08 -12.90 7.01
C LEU A 119 2.87 -11.93 7.88
N LYS A 120 2.27 -11.42 8.97
CA LYS A 120 2.96 -10.52 9.91
C LYS A 120 4.18 -11.16 10.55
N GLN A 121 4.11 -12.43 10.96
CA GLN A 121 5.26 -13.13 11.54
C GLN A 121 6.43 -13.23 10.57
N ARG A 122 6.16 -13.55 9.30
CA ARG A 122 7.20 -13.60 8.26
C ARG A 122 7.86 -12.25 7.99
N LEU A 123 7.06 -11.17 7.97
CA LEU A 123 7.57 -9.80 7.80
C LEU A 123 8.33 -9.30 9.05
N GLY A 124 7.82 -9.62 10.24
CA GLY A 124 8.42 -9.23 11.53
C GLY A 124 9.73 -9.95 11.82
N ALA A 125 9.86 -11.23 11.44
CA ALA A 125 11.10 -11.98 11.56
C ALA A 125 12.25 -11.36 10.73
N ARG A 126 11.94 -10.72 9.59
CA ARG A 126 12.95 -10.00 8.81
C ARG A 126 13.40 -8.70 9.47
N LYS A 127 12.46 -7.88 9.98
CA LYS A 127 12.80 -6.67 10.75
C LYS A 127 13.65 -6.98 11.99
N ALA A 128 13.41 -8.11 12.64
CA ALA A 128 14.22 -8.56 13.75
C ALA A 128 15.60 -9.09 13.30
N GLY A 129 15.70 -9.75 12.15
CA GLY A 129 16.96 -10.25 11.60
C GLY A 129 17.91 -9.15 11.10
N GLU A 130 17.38 -8.04 10.61
CA GLU A 130 18.18 -6.89 10.16
C GLU A 130 18.83 -6.12 11.33
N LEU A 131 18.22 -6.17 12.52
CA LEU A 131 18.80 -5.64 13.77
C LEU A 131 19.87 -6.55 14.40
N VAL A 132 20.00 -7.81 13.95
CA VAL A 132 20.96 -8.77 14.54
C VAL A 132 22.32 -8.75 13.82
N LEU A 133 22.42 -8.12 12.65
CA LEU A 133 23.70 -8.00 11.93
C LEU A 133 24.58 -6.84 12.41
N ASP A 134 24.09 -5.94 13.28
CA ASP A 134 24.85 -4.81 13.83
C ASP A 134 25.50 -5.08 15.21
N CYS A 135 25.39 -6.30 15.75
CA CYS A 135 26.05 -6.70 16.98
C CYS A 135 27.18 -7.69 16.69
N ARG A 136 28.25 -7.24 16.03
CA ARG A 136 29.58 -7.85 16.19
C ARG A 136 30.14 -7.39 17.55
N PRO A 137 30.30 -8.25 18.56
CA PRO A 137 31.11 -7.90 19.71
C PRO A 137 32.58 -7.94 19.25
N GLU A 138 33.19 -6.78 19.06
CA GLU A 138 34.65 -6.67 19.03
C GLU A 138 35.18 -7.04 20.42
N HIS A 139 35.41 -8.34 20.63
CA HIS A 139 36.17 -8.85 21.74
C HIS A 139 37.57 -9.20 21.24
N SER A 140 38.46 -8.21 21.33
CA SER A 140 39.89 -8.46 21.52
C SER A 140 40.35 -7.64 22.73
N PRO A 141 40.62 -8.28 23.89
CA PRO A 141 41.27 -7.58 24.99
C PRO A 141 42.73 -7.26 24.62
N PRO A 142 43.27 -6.10 25.05
CA PRO A 142 44.67 -5.81 24.87
C PRO A 142 45.49 -6.74 25.76
N ARG A 143 46.60 -7.27 25.23
CA ARG A 143 47.55 -8.10 25.96
C ARG A 143 48.96 -7.67 25.57
N PRO A 144 49.91 -7.86 26.50
CA PRO A 144 50.25 -6.98 27.62
C PRO A 144 51.19 -5.82 27.24
#